data_AF-A0A086KB74-F1
#
_entry.id   AF-A0A086KB74-F1
#
_cell.length_a   1.000
_cell.length_b   1.000
_cell.length_c   1.000
_cell.angle_alpha   90.00
_cell.angle_beta   90.00
_cell.angle_gamma   90.00
#
_symmetry.space_group_name_H-M   'P 1'
#
loop_
_entity.id
_entity.type
_entity.pdbx_description
1 polymer ?
#
loop_
_entity_poly.entity_id
_entity_poly.type
_entity_poly.pdbx_seq_one_letter_code
_entity_poly.pdbx_strand_id
1 'polypeptide(L)'
;IQQQLGLARSANAYVPAGGPGAPAGSPLLRPAAARFIQPVGECEYKLTSILEELRRDSWPVPSDSRPMRCTGLALSVALAVLEAAWYQLPARVLLFVGGACTSGPGQVVDLSLCESIRHHLDLQKDNNNARFVKKALKYYTQLANQAVRSGHAVDIFACSLDQVGLYEMKVMTEKTGGCVVMGDSFSINVFKDSLRKFFETDSTGFLKMGFNAKIEVLCSKEFKVCGAIGPCTGTGKKGCQVSDTIVGEGMTTEWQAAALDKESTVAFYFEVTNQQAQNLPPGKQSFLQFQTSYLHPSGRRRLRVTTLSYRFAEPNTIDVAP
;
A
#
# COMPACT_ATOMS: atom_id res chain seq x y z
N ILE A 1 -18.02 12.48 4.95
CA ILE A 1 -16.68 12.63 5.56
C ILE A 1 -16.01 13.95 5.17
N GLN A 2 -15.50 14.16 3.95
CA GLN A 2 -14.76 15.40 3.63
C GLN A 2 -15.56 16.69 3.86
N GLN A 3 -16.85 16.72 3.52
CA GLN A 3 -17.73 17.86 3.84
C GLN A 3 -17.91 18.07 5.35
N GLN A 4 -18.13 17.00 6.12
CA GLN A 4 -18.24 17.07 7.59
C GLN A 4 -16.95 17.54 8.25
N LEU A 5 -15.80 17.21 7.64
CA LEU A 5 -14.49 17.68 8.08
C LEU A 5 -14.16 19.10 7.58
N GLY A 6 -15.04 19.75 6.82
CA GLY A 6 -14.76 21.07 6.22
C GLY A 6 -13.62 21.04 5.18
N LEU A 7 -13.40 19.89 4.52
CA LEU A 7 -12.35 19.64 3.53
C LEU A 7 -12.90 19.66 2.08
N ALA A 8 -14.13 20.14 1.87
CA ALA A 8 -14.73 20.17 0.55
C ALA A 8 -13.89 21.00 -0.44
N ARG A 9 -13.80 20.53 -1.69
CA ARG A 9 -13.06 21.20 -2.77
C ARG A 9 -13.63 22.60 -3.02
N SER A 10 -13.02 23.62 -2.43
CA SER A 10 -13.09 24.97 -3.00
C SER A 10 -12.27 24.96 -4.29
N ALA A 11 -12.85 25.42 -5.40
CA ALA A 11 -12.27 25.33 -6.75
C ALA A 11 -10.96 26.13 -6.96
N ASN A 12 -10.46 26.81 -5.93
CA ASN A 12 -9.23 27.60 -6.01
C ASN A 12 -8.09 26.88 -5.29
N ALA A 13 -7.43 25.95 -6.00
CA ALA A 13 -6.05 25.63 -5.68
C ALA A 13 -5.22 26.87 -6.01
N TYR A 14 -4.96 27.72 -5.02
CA TYR A 14 -3.99 28.80 -5.17
C TYR A 14 -2.61 28.16 -5.32
N VAL A 15 -2.11 28.13 -6.55
CA VAL A 15 -0.68 27.99 -6.81
C VAL A 15 -0.12 29.41 -6.70
N PRO A 16 0.66 29.77 -5.68
CA PRO A 16 1.35 31.05 -5.70
C PRO A 16 2.33 30.99 -6.87
N ALA A 17 2.16 31.86 -7.85
CA ALA A 17 3.24 32.19 -8.77
C ALA A 17 4.37 32.79 -7.92
N GLY A 18 5.48 32.08 -7.78
CA GLY A 18 6.62 32.53 -7.00
C GLY A 18 7.23 33.78 -7.62
N GLY A 19 7.07 34.92 -6.95
CA GLY A 19 7.87 36.12 -7.19
C GLY A 19 9.28 35.94 -6.59
N PRO A 20 10.32 36.58 -7.16
CA PRO A 20 11.68 36.43 -6.66
C PRO A 20 11.82 37.16 -5.32
N GLY A 21 12.05 36.43 -4.23
CA GLY A 21 12.46 36.99 -2.93
C GLY A 21 11.63 36.62 -1.69
N ALA A 22 10.62 35.75 -1.79
CA ALA A 22 9.93 35.25 -0.59
C ALA A 22 10.73 34.11 0.08
N PRO A 23 10.80 34.05 1.43
CA PRO A 23 11.33 32.87 2.12
C PRO A 23 10.51 31.66 1.69
N ALA A 24 11.18 30.52 1.45
CA ALA A 24 10.57 29.29 0.98
C ALA A 24 9.60 28.70 2.03
N GLY A 25 8.40 29.27 2.14
CA GLY A 25 7.29 28.66 2.85
C GLY A 25 6.91 27.35 2.15
N SER A 26 6.66 26.29 2.93
CA SER A 26 6.35 24.97 2.38
C SER A 26 5.09 25.04 1.49
N PRO A 27 5.19 24.78 0.17
CA PRO A 27 4.14 25.17 -0.76
C PRO A 27 3.05 24.10 -0.94
N LEU A 28 2.65 23.33 0.08
CA LEU A 28 1.94 22.05 -0.17
C LEU A 28 0.66 21.74 0.62
N LEU A 29 0.36 22.38 1.75
CA LEU A 29 -0.86 22.08 2.50
C LEU A 29 -1.96 23.12 2.27
N ARG A 30 -3.14 22.65 1.83
CA ARG A 30 -4.35 23.48 1.83
C ARG A 30 -4.62 24.00 3.25
N PRO A 31 -5.01 25.27 3.45
CA PRO A 31 -5.22 25.84 4.79
C PRO A 31 -6.18 25.01 5.68
N ALA A 32 -7.24 24.44 5.09
CA ALA A 32 -8.20 23.60 5.81
C ALA A 32 -7.64 22.24 6.25
N ALA A 33 -6.60 21.76 5.58
CA ALA A 33 -5.91 20.51 5.88
C ALA A 33 -4.71 20.69 6.82
N ALA A 34 -4.11 21.88 6.84
CA ALA A 34 -2.99 22.21 7.72
C ALA A 34 -3.33 21.93 9.20
N ARG A 35 -4.56 22.13 9.66
CA ARG A 35 -4.95 21.80 11.05
C ARG A 35 -4.81 20.32 11.43
N PHE A 36 -4.76 19.40 10.46
CA PHE A 36 -4.65 17.96 10.71
C PHE A 36 -3.26 17.39 10.42
N ILE A 37 -2.46 18.07 9.59
CA ILE A 37 -1.13 17.63 9.19
C ILE A 37 -0.16 18.80 9.44
N GLN A 38 0.75 18.60 10.37
CA GLN A 38 1.70 19.61 10.84
C GLN A 38 3.14 19.05 10.78
N PRO A 39 4.16 19.90 10.55
CA PRO A 39 5.55 19.49 10.68
C PRO A 39 5.85 19.00 12.10
N VAL A 40 6.54 17.86 12.22
CA VAL A 40 6.85 17.25 13.52
C VAL A 40 7.61 18.23 14.43
N GLY A 41 8.57 18.99 13.89
CA GLY A 41 9.34 19.96 14.69
C GLY A 41 8.51 21.10 15.29
N GLU A 42 7.32 21.39 14.73
CA GLU A 42 6.43 22.44 15.26
C GLU A 42 5.44 21.89 16.30
N CYS A 43 5.15 20.59 16.26
CA CYS A 43 4.13 19.96 17.11
C CYS A 43 4.66 18.88 18.06
N GLU A 44 5.98 18.64 18.11
CA GLU A 44 6.62 17.56 18.86
C GLU A 44 6.14 17.47 20.31
N TYR A 45 6.27 18.54 21.08
CA TYR A 45 5.86 18.56 22.49
C TYR A 45 4.38 18.24 22.66
N LYS A 46 3.52 18.84 21.83
CA LYS A 46 2.07 18.64 21.88
C LYS A 46 1.69 17.21 21.50
N LEU A 47 2.34 16.65 20.49
CA LEU A 47 2.14 15.27 20.05
C LEU A 47 2.55 14.29 21.15
N THR A 48 3.72 14.46 21.75
CA THR A 48 4.20 13.63 22.87
C THR A 48 3.24 13.68 24.04
N SER A 49 2.80 14.88 24.43
CA SER A 49 1.82 15.05 25.52
C SER A 49 0.52 14.29 25.25
N ILE A 50 -0.03 14.39 24.02
CA ILE A 50 -1.25 13.67 23.62
C ILE A 50 -1.05 12.15 23.68
N LEU A 51 0.12 11.66 23.26
CA LEU A 51 0.43 10.22 23.29
C LEU A 51 0.59 9.69 24.72
N GLU A 52 1.21 10.47 25.61
CA GLU A 52 1.38 10.11 27.03
C GLU A 52 0.05 10.14 27.81
N GLU A 53 -0.84 11.07 27.46
CA GLU A 53 -2.16 11.21 28.08
C GLU A 53 -3.22 10.27 27.49
N LEU A 54 -2.89 9.51 26.43
CA LEU A 54 -3.84 8.64 25.75
C LEU A 54 -4.34 7.52 26.68
N ARG A 55 -5.65 7.53 26.96
CA ARG A 55 -6.31 6.53 27.82
C ARG A 55 -7.08 5.52 26.98
N ARG A 56 -7.42 4.39 27.63
CA ARG A 56 -8.37 3.44 27.06
C ARG A 56 -9.72 4.12 26.84
N ASP A 57 -10.44 3.62 25.85
CA ASP A 57 -11.80 4.07 25.60
C ASP A 57 -12.66 3.91 26.87
N SER A 58 -13.42 4.94 27.18
CA SER A 58 -14.19 5.06 28.42
C SER A 58 -15.58 4.43 28.33
N TRP A 59 -16.02 4.03 27.12
CA TRP A 59 -17.30 3.35 26.96
C TRP A 59 -17.32 2.01 27.71
N PRO A 60 -18.34 1.75 28.54
CA PRO A 60 -18.43 0.50 29.28
C PRO A 60 -18.64 -0.67 28.32
N VAL A 61 -17.92 -1.76 28.55
CA VAL A 61 -18.02 -3.00 27.77
C VAL A 61 -18.63 -4.08 28.67
N PRO A 62 -19.83 -4.60 28.34
CA PRO A 62 -20.42 -5.73 29.06
C PRO A 62 -19.52 -6.96 29.05
N SER A 63 -19.60 -7.81 30.08
CA SER A 63 -18.72 -8.98 30.24
C SER A 63 -18.88 -10.04 29.15
N ASP A 64 -20.04 -10.09 28.50
CA ASP A 64 -20.41 -11.01 27.42
C ASP A 64 -20.18 -10.41 26.02
N SER A 65 -19.57 -9.22 25.96
CA SER A 65 -19.48 -8.42 24.75
C SER A 65 -18.06 -7.96 24.46
N ARG A 66 -17.74 -7.84 23.17
CA ARG A 66 -16.51 -7.24 22.66
C ARG A 66 -16.63 -5.71 22.73
N PRO A 67 -15.50 -4.98 22.85
CA PRO A 67 -15.50 -3.54 22.69
C PRO A 67 -16.02 -3.10 21.32
N MET A 68 -16.71 -1.96 21.28
CA MET A 68 -17.15 -1.33 20.04
C MET A 68 -15.95 -0.73 19.30
N ARG A 69 -15.57 -1.32 18.17
CA ARG A 69 -14.42 -0.89 17.38
C ARG A 69 -14.81 -0.60 15.95
N CYS A 70 -14.60 0.65 15.52
CA CYS A 70 -14.95 1.16 14.20
C CYS A 70 -13.71 1.33 13.29
N THR A 71 -12.84 0.32 13.25
CA THR A 71 -11.56 0.34 12.49
C THR A 71 -11.75 0.75 11.03
N GLY A 72 -12.75 0.19 10.35
CA GLY A 72 -13.00 0.50 8.95
C GLY A 72 -13.46 1.94 8.71
N LEU A 73 -14.17 2.54 9.67
CA LEU A 73 -14.53 3.97 9.62
C LEU A 73 -13.31 4.86 9.87
N ALA A 74 -12.48 4.51 10.86
CA ALA A 74 -11.25 5.24 11.18
C ALA A 74 -10.30 5.30 9.96
N LEU A 75 -10.11 4.17 9.26
CA LEU A 75 -9.33 4.11 8.02
C LEU A 75 -9.93 5.00 6.92
N SER A 76 -11.26 4.96 6.73
CA SER A 76 -11.94 5.79 5.73
C SER A 76 -11.76 7.29 6.01
N VAL A 77 -11.85 7.70 7.28
CA VAL A 77 -11.60 9.08 7.70
C VAL A 77 -10.15 9.47 7.44
N ALA A 78 -9.18 8.65 7.83
CA ALA A 78 -7.76 8.93 7.63
C ALA A 78 -7.42 9.11 6.14
N LEU A 79 -7.87 8.18 5.28
CA LEU A 79 -7.67 8.27 3.84
C LEU A 79 -8.40 9.47 3.23
N ALA A 80 -9.60 9.81 3.70
CA ALA A 80 -10.33 10.98 3.21
C ALA A 80 -9.63 12.31 3.56
N VAL A 81 -9.01 12.40 4.75
CA VAL A 81 -8.19 13.55 5.15
C VAL A 81 -6.96 13.65 4.25
N LEU A 82 -6.23 12.55 4.07
CA LEU A 82 -5.04 12.53 3.23
C LEU A 82 -5.36 12.81 1.76
N GLU A 83 -6.45 12.26 1.21
CA GLU A 83 -6.88 12.53 -0.17
C GLU A 83 -7.25 14.01 -0.38
N ALA A 84 -7.82 14.66 0.63
CA ALA A 84 -8.14 16.09 0.55
C ALA A 84 -6.91 17.00 0.75
N ALA A 85 -5.97 16.58 1.58
CA ALA A 85 -4.80 17.36 2.00
C ALA A 85 -3.58 17.20 1.10
N TRP A 86 -3.33 15.96 0.65
CA TRP A 86 -2.02 15.47 0.20
C TRP A 86 -2.18 14.47 -0.96
N TYR A 87 -2.99 14.84 -1.95
CA TYR A 87 -3.33 13.99 -3.10
C TYR A 87 -2.12 13.77 -4.02
N GLN A 88 -1.87 12.52 -4.42
CA GLN A 88 -0.76 12.10 -5.29
C GLN A 88 0.64 12.46 -4.73
N LEU A 89 0.68 12.78 -3.44
CA LEU A 89 1.89 12.98 -2.67
C LEU A 89 2.05 11.80 -1.69
N PRO A 90 3.28 11.42 -1.36
CA PRO A 90 3.52 10.25 -0.53
C PRO A 90 3.01 10.49 0.89
N ALA A 91 2.22 9.54 1.38
CA ALA A 91 1.79 9.47 2.77
C ALA A 91 1.64 8.00 3.18
N ARG A 92 1.81 7.74 4.48
CA ARG A 92 1.59 6.41 5.08
C ARG A 92 0.57 6.53 6.21
N VAL A 93 -0.42 5.64 6.22
CA VAL A 93 -1.36 5.45 7.33
C VAL A 93 -0.88 4.27 8.14
N LEU A 94 -0.47 4.52 9.39
CA LEU A 94 -0.07 3.45 10.31
C LEU A 94 -1.28 3.08 11.19
N LEU A 95 -1.86 1.91 10.94
CA LEU A 95 -3.00 1.40 11.71
C LEU A 95 -2.51 0.50 12.84
N PHE A 96 -2.66 0.94 14.09
CA PHE A 96 -2.46 0.10 15.27
C PHE A 96 -3.79 -0.49 15.72
N VAL A 97 -3.95 -1.81 15.64
CA VAL A 97 -5.21 -2.51 15.92
C VAL A 97 -5.02 -3.63 16.95
N GLY A 98 -5.88 -3.62 17.98
CA GLY A 98 -5.85 -4.58 19.09
C GLY A 98 -7.09 -5.45 19.20
N GLY A 99 -7.69 -5.83 18.07
CA GLY A 99 -8.89 -6.66 17.99
C GLY A 99 -9.72 -6.40 16.73
N ALA A 100 -10.71 -7.25 16.46
CA ALA A 100 -11.56 -7.15 15.28
C ALA A 100 -12.43 -5.88 15.23
N CYS A 101 -12.79 -5.45 14.03
CA CYS A 101 -13.79 -4.39 13.82
C CYS A 101 -15.18 -4.94 14.15
N THR A 102 -15.84 -4.39 15.16
CA THR A 102 -17.15 -4.87 15.66
C THR A 102 -18.31 -3.93 15.33
N SER A 103 -18.02 -2.72 14.84
CA SER A 103 -19.06 -1.74 14.52
C SER A 103 -18.74 -0.95 13.26
N GLY A 104 -19.78 -0.58 12.52
CA GLY A 104 -19.68 0.26 11.34
C GLY A 104 -19.18 -0.46 10.08
N PRO A 105 -18.81 0.30 9.03
CA PRO A 105 -18.28 -0.28 7.79
C PRO A 105 -17.00 -1.07 8.02
N GLY A 106 -16.87 -2.22 7.37
CA GLY A 106 -15.72 -3.11 7.57
C GLY A 106 -15.81 -3.98 8.83
N GLN A 107 -17.01 -4.12 9.43
CA GLN A 107 -17.28 -5.05 10.52
C GLN A 107 -16.88 -6.49 10.16
N VAL A 108 -16.30 -7.19 11.11
CA VAL A 108 -15.69 -8.51 10.98
C VAL A 108 -16.43 -9.54 11.82
N VAL A 109 -16.90 -9.13 13.00
CA VAL A 109 -17.65 -9.96 13.96
C VAL A 109 -18.64 -9.07 14.73
N ASP A 110 -19.66 -9.66 15.33
CA ASP A 110 -20.58 -8.95 16.21
C ASP A 110 -20.01 -8.76 17.63
N LEU A 111 -20.73 -8.01 18.46
CA LEU A 111 -20.31 -7.71 19.82
C LEU A 111 -20.36 -8.94 20.71
N SER A 112 -21.41 -9.77 20.62
CA SER A 112 -21.59 -10.90 21.53
C SER A 112 -20.45 -11.91 21.44
N LEU A 113 -19.82 -12.22 22.58
CA LEU A 113 -18.77 -13.24 22.68
C LEU A 113 -19.30 -14.66 22.42
N CYS A 114 -20.62 -14.88 22.48
CA CYS A 114 -21.25 -16.14 22.09
C CYS A 114 -21.04 -16.43 20.60
N GLU A 115 -20.93 -15.39 19.77
CA GLU A 115 -20.57 -15.54 18.37
C GLU A 115 -19.05 -15.59 18.23
N SER A 116 -18.53 -16.68 17.69
CA SER A 116 -17.10 -16.81 17.43
C SER A 116 -16.69 -15.97 16.21
N ILE A 117 -15.42 -15.55 16.20
CA ILE A 117 -14.83 -15.01 14.98
C ILE A 117 -14.71 -16.16 13.98
N ARG A 118 -15.07 -15.91 12.72
CA ARG A 118 -14.96 -16.89 11.64
C ARG A 118 -13.58 -17.59 11.61
N HIS A 119 -13.59 -18.82 11.15
CA HIS A 119 -12.38 -19.61 10.88
C HIS A 119 -12.45 -20.22 9.46
N HIS A 120 -11.42 -20.94 9.04
CA HIS A 120 -11.33 -21.44 7.66
C HIS A 120 -12.52 -22.32 7.24
N LEU A 121 -13.06 -23.14 8.14
CA LEU A 121 -14.22 -23.99 7.84
C LEU A 121 -15.49 -23.15 7.64
N ASP A 122 -15.67 -22.08 8.42
CA ASP A 122 -16.79 -21.15 8.24
C ASP A 122 -16.73 -20.47 6.88
N LEU A 123 -15.53 -20.11 6.41
CA LEU A 123 -15.32 -19.52 5.08
C LEU A 123 -15.61 -20.52 3.96
N GLN A 124 -15.21 -21.79 4.13
CA GLN A 124 -15.45 -22.84 3.14
C GLN A 124 -16.93 -23.23 3.03
N LYS A 125 -17.64 -23.28 4.16
CA LYS A 125 -19.06 -23.69 4.22
C LYS A 125 -20.04 -22.52 4.15
N ASP A 126 -19.56 -21.28 4.06
CA ASP A 126 -20.36 -20.05 4.11
C ASP A 126 -21.31 -20.02 5.32
N ASN A 127 -20.77 -20.40 6.50
CA ASN A 127 -21.52 -20.45 7.76
C ASN A 127 -21.92 -19.04 8.23
N ASN A 128 -22.87 -18.97 9.18
CA ASN A 128 -23.36 -17.71 9.75
C ASN A 128 -22.24 -16.82 10.33
N ASN A 129 -21.18 -17.40 10.90
CA ASN A 129 -20.05 -16.63 11.44
C ASN A 129 -19.26 -15.87 10.34
N ALA A 130 -19.35 -16.29 9.08
CA ALA A 130 -18.73 -15.62 7.93
C ALA A 130 -19.63 -14.55 7.29
N ARG A 131 -20.81 -14.26 7.84
CA ARG A 131 -21.81 -13.34 7.26
C ARG A 131 -21.27 -11.94 6.92
N PHE A 132 -20.28 -11.46 7.67
CA PHE A 132 -19.70 -10.12 7.48
C PHE A 132 -18.60 -10.06 6.40
N VAL A 133 -18.02 -11.20 6.03
CA VAL A 133 -16.79 -11.28 5.22
C VAL A 133 -16.93 -10.63 3.87
N LYS A 134 -17.96 -11.00 3.10
CA LYS A 134 -18.18 -10.49 1.74
C LYS A 134 -18.35 -8.96 1.73
N LYS A 135 -19.08 -8.42 2.70
CA LYS A 135 -19.29 -6.97 2.87
C LYS A 135 -17.99 -6.27 3.27
N ALA A 136 -17.23 -6.85 4.20
CA ALA A 136 -15.97 -6.29 4.67
C ALA A 136 -14.88 -6.30 3.59
N LEU A 137 -14.69 -7.42 2.89
CA LEU A 137 -13.75 -7.53 1.75
C LEU A 137 -14.03 -6.47 0.69
N LYS A 138 -15.30 -6.29 0.31
CA LYS A 138 -15.70 -5.25 -0.65
C LYS A 138 -15.35 -3.86 -0.15
N TYR A 139 -15.62 -3.58 1.13
CA TYR A 139 -15.35 -2.28 1.74
C TYR A 139 -13.85 -1.96 1.80
N TYR A 140 -13.01 -2.86 2.31
CA TYR A 140 -11.56 -2.63 2.34
C TYR A 140 -10.95 -2.61 0.94
N THR A 141 -11.47 -3.36 -0.03
CA THR A 141 -11.04 -3.23 -1.43
C THR A 141 -11.31 -1.84 -1.99
N GLN A 142 -12.46 -1.23 -1.65
CA GLN A 142 -12.77 0.15 -2.06
C GLN A 142 -11.80 1.16 -1.43
N LEU A 143 -11.49 1.01 -0.14
CA LEU A 143 -10.50 1.86 0.53
C LEU A 143 -9.09 1.67 -0.04
N ALA A 144 -8.71 0.43 -0.40
CA ALA A 144 -7.41 0.13 -0.98
C ALA A 144 -7.25 0.84 -2.33
N ASN A 145 -8.27 0.76 -3.18
CA ASN A 145 -8.28 1.45 -4.47
C ASN A 145 -8.25 3.00 -4.29
N GLN A 146 -8.91 3.54 -3.26
CA GLN A 146 -8.83 4.96 -2.92
C GLN A 146 -7.41 5.37 -2.48
N ALA A 147 -6.76 4.58 -1.63
CA ALA A 147 -5.39 4.81 -1.17
C ALA A 147 -4.39 4.78 -2.35
N VAL A 148 -4.50 3.75 -3.20
CA VAL A 148 -3.70 3.61 -4.43
C VAL A 148 -3.90 4.80 -5.36
N ARG A 149 -5.15 5.22 -5.62
CA ARG A 149 -5.45 6.39 -6.46
C ARG A 149 -4.89 7.70 -5.89
N SER A 150 -4.70 7.76 -4.57
CA SER A 150 -4.20 8.95 -3.89
C SER A 150 -2.68 8.91 -3.67
N GLY A 151 -2.01 7.78 -3.96
CA GLY A 151 -0.57 7.59 -3.74
C GLY A 151 -0.21 7.35 -2.26
N HIS A 152 -1.14 6.82 -1.47
CA HIS A 152 -0.97 6.59 -0.03
C HIS A 152 -0.81 5.11 0.28
N ALA A 153 0.08 4.79 1.21
CA ALA A 153 0.23 3.44 1.73
C ALA A 153 -0.50 3.25 3.05
N VAL A 154 -0.92 2.01 3.32
CA VAL A 154 -1.54 1.63 4.59
C VAL A 154 -0.74 0.49 5.18
N ASP A 155 -0.16 0.72 6.35
CA ASP A 155 0.59 -0.24 7.15
C ASP A 155 -0.29 -0.72 8.32
N ILE A 156 -0.31 -2.02 8.61
CA ILE A 156 -1.17 -2.62 9.65
C ILE A 156 -0.30 -3.26 10.74
N PHE A 157 -0.37 -2.71 11.94
CA PHE A 157 0.25 -3.21 13.16
C PHE A 157 -0.84 -3.84 14.04
N ALA A 158 -0.96 -5.16 13.94
CA ALA A 158 -1.99 -5.94 14.63
C ALA A 158 -1.41 -6.64 15.86
N CYS A 159 -1.88 -6.30 17.06
CA CYS A 159 -1.50 -7.01 18.28
C CYS A 159 -2.71 -7.43 19.10
N SER A 160 -3.03 -8.71 19.09
CA SER A 160 -4.21 -9.27 19.75
C SER A 160 -4.04 -10.78 19.94
N LEU A 161 -4.56 -11.31 21.05
CA LEU A 161 -4.60 -12.76 21.31
C LEU A 161 -5.57 -13.51 20.39
N ASP A 162 -6.53 -12.79 19.81
CA ASP A 162 -7.49 -13.29 18.84
C ASP A 162 -7.37 -12.52 17.51
N GLN A 163 -8.05 -12.98 16.46
CA GLN A 163 -7.99 -12.39 15.13
C GLN A 163 -8.45 -10.93 15.11
N VAL A 164 -7.76 -10.10 14.31
CA VAL A 164 -8.12 -8.67 14.12
C VAL A 164 -8.94 -8.39 12.87
N GLY A 165 -9.19 -9.39 12.02
CA GLY A 165 -9.77 -9.18 10.69
C GLY A 165 -8.75 -8.86 9.60
N LEU A 166 -7.54 -9.41 9.71
CA LEU A 166 -6.50 -9.19 8.70
C LEU A 166 -6.91 -9.75 7.33
N TYR A 167 -7.66 -10.85 7.29
CA TYR A 167 -8.13 -11.45 6.03
C TYR A 167 -8.93 -10.46 5.17
N GLU A 168 -9.77 -9.62 5.78
CA GLU A 168 -10.55 -8.59 5.11
C GLU A 168 -9.68 -7.39 4.74
N MET A 169 -8.71 -7.05 5.58
CA MET A 169 -7.91 -5.82 5.47
C MET A 169 -6.64 -5.97 4.63
N LYS A 170 -6.12 -7.18 4.41
CA LYS A 170 -4.84 -7.42 3.74
C LYS A 170 -4.74 -6.81 2.34
N VAL A 171 -5.88 -6.64 1.65
CA VAL A 171 -5.94 -6.00 0.34
C VAL A 171 -5.40 -4.57 0.36
N MET A 172 -5.50 -3.87 1.50
CA MET A 172 -4.96 -2.52 1.70
C MET A 172 -3.44 -2.50 1.58
N THR A 173 -2.76 -3.43 2.27
CA THR A 173 -1.30 -3.54 2.27
C THR A 173 -0.80 -4.13 0.94
N GLU A 174 -1.49 -5.16 0.43
CA GLU A 174 -1.15 -5.83 -0.85
C GLU A 174 -1.18 -4.83 -2.01
N LYS A 175 -2.20 -3.98 -2.12
CA LYS A 175 -2.31 -3.02 -3.24
C LYS A 175 -1.40 -1.80 -3.11
N THR A 176 -1.13 -1.34 -1.90
CA THR A 176 -0.39 -0.09 -1.66
C THR A 176 1.10 -0.29 -1.39
N GLY A 177 1.52 -1.51 -1.08
CA GLY A 177 2.89 -1.85 -0.67
C GLY A 177 3.22 -1.50 0.78
N GLY A 178 2.19 -1.36 1.63
CA GLY A 178 2.37 -1.27 3.07
C GLY A 178 2.72 -2.62 3.70
N CYS A 179 3.22 -2.59 4.94
CA CYS A 179 3.59 -3.78 5.68
C CYS A 179 2.48 -4.24 6.64
N VAL A 180 2.53 -5.52 7.00
CA VAL A 180 1.74 -6.09 8.10
C VAL A 180 2.71 -6.60 9.16
N VAL A 181 2.52 -6.16 10.41
CA VAL A 181 3.22 -6.71 11.57
C VAL A 181 2.16 -7.30 12.51
N MET A 182 2.29 -8.58 12.83
CA MET A 182 1.41 -9.28 13.77
C MET A 182 2.17 -9.65 15.05
N GLY A 183 1.48 -9.59 16.18
CA GLY A 183 1.96 -10.10 17.46
C GLY A 183 0.82 -10.29 18.46
N ASP A 184 1.14 -10.76 19.66
CA ASP A 184 0.12 -11.00 20.68
C ASP A 184 -0.20 -9.72 21.48
N SER A 185 0.81 -8.86 21.67
CA SER A 185 0.70 -7.62 22.44
C SER A 185 1.73 -6.59 21.98
N PHE A 186 1.32 -5.32 21.98
CA PHE A 186 2.20 -4.18 21.71
C PHE A 186 3.32 -4.00 22.75
N SER A 187 3.20 -4.65 23.92
CA SER A 187 4.19 -4.58 24.99
C SER A 187 5.41 -5.47 24.77
N ILE A 188 5.30 -6.48 23.90
CA ILE A 188 6.34 -7.49 23.66
C ILE A 188 7.48 -6.89 22.84
N ASN A 189 8.71 -7.28 23.15
CA ASN A 189 9.92 -6.77 22.48
C ASN A 189 9.91 -7.02 20.97
N VAL A 190 9.42 -8.19 20.53
CA VAL A 190 9.26 -8.52 19.09
C VAL A 190 8.50 -7.44 18.34
N PHE A 191 7.39 -6.94 18.89
CA PHE A 191 6.64 -5.85 18.26
C PHE A 191 7.45 -4.54 18.26
N LYS A 192 8.03 -4.17 19.41
CA LYS A 192 8.81 -2.93 19.56
C LYS A 192 10.01 -2.89 18.61
N ASP A 193 10.71 -4.01 18.47
CA ASP A 193 11.86 -4.15 17.58
C ASP A 193 11.45 -4.13 16.12
N SER A 194 10.32 -4.76 15.78
CA SER A 194 9.74 -4.67 14.43
C SER A 194 9.36 -3.24 14.06
N LEU A 195 8.77 -2.49 15.00
CA LEU A 195 8.42 -1.09 14.79
C LEU A 195 9.68 -0.20 14.67
N ARG A 196 10.74 -0.46 15.45
CA ARG A 196 12.03 0.22 15.29
C ARG A 196 12.66 -0.08 13.93
N LYS A 197 12.64 -1.35 13.51
CA LYS A 197 13.15 -1.77 12.18
C LYS A 197 12.38 -1.07 11.05
N PHE A 198 11.07 -0.88 11.21
CA PHE A 198 10.25 -0.16 10.23
C PHE A 198 10.75 1.28 9.98
N PHE A 199 11.25 1.96 11.00
CA PHE A 199 11.82 3.32 10.91
C PHE A 199 13.36 3.33 10.82
N GLU A 200 13.99 2.22 10.46
CA GLU A 200 15.45 2.13 10.39
C GLU A 200 16.01 3.10 9.33
N THR A 201 17.09 3.79 9.70
CA THR A 201 17.83 4.68 8.80
C THR A 201 18.99 3.97 8.13
N ASP A 202 19.34 4.39 6.92
CA ASP A 202 20.56 3.98 6.25
C ASP A 202 21.79 4.71 6.79
N SER A 203 22.97 4.40 6.24
CA SER A 203 24.24 5.03 6.61
C SER A 203 24.29 6.53 6.33
N THR A 204 23.34 7.07 5.55
CA THR A 204 23.23 8.50 5.26
C THR A 204 22.19 9.21 6.14
N GLY A 205 21.58 8.49 7.09
CA GLY A 205 20.59 9.03 8.03
C GLY A 205 19.17 9.15 7.46
N PHE A 206 18.91 8.64 6.25
CA PHE A 206 17.56 8.63 5.67
C PHE A 206 16.86 7.29 5.92
N LEU A 207 15.54 7.29 6.02
CA LEU A 207 14.76 6.06 6.21
C LEU A 207 15.00 5.05 5.07
N LYS A 208 15.03 3.75 5.38
CA LYS A 208 15.22 2.68 4.38
C LYS A 208 13.95 2.34 3.58
N MET A 209 13.18 3.36 3.19
CA MET A 209 11.91 3.21 2.46
C MET A 209 11.85 4.13 1.25
N GLY A 210 11.10 3.73 0.22
CA GLY A 210 10.75 4.54 -0.94
C GLY A 210 9.24 4.80 -0.97
N PHE A 211 8.84 5.92 -1.58
CA PHE A 211 7.44 6.30 -1.65
C PHE A 211 6.99 6.63 -3.08
N ASN A 212 5.69 6.48 -3.32
CA ASN A 212 5.00 6.82 -4.56
C ASN A 212 5.77 6.37 -5.80
N ALA A 213 6.03 5.06 -5.86
CA ALA A 213 6.79 4.46 -6.92
C ALA A 213 5.93 4.08 -8.11
N LYS A 214 6.54 4.21 -9.28
CA LYS A 214 6.05 3.72 -10.56
C LYS A 214 7.09 2.79 -11.13
N ILE A 215 6.67 1.58 -11.49
CA ILE A 215 7.48 0.56 -12.11
C ILE A 215 6.97 0.40 -13.53
N GLU A 216 7.81 0.72 -14.50
CA GLU A 216 7.55 0.50 -15.92
C GLU A 216 8.46 -0.61 -16.44
N VAL A 217 7.88 -1.52 -17.20
CA VAL A 217 8.60 -2.60 -17.86
C VAL A 217 8.57 -2.35 -19.35
N LEU A 218 9.77 -2.26 -19.94
CA LEU A 218 9.99 -2.13 -21.37
C LEU A 218 10.62 -3.42 -21.88
N CYS A 219 10.09 -3.98 -22.96
CA CYS A 219 10.63 -5.20 -23.54
C CYS A 219 10.78 -5.13 -25.05
N SER A 220 11.71 -5.92 -25.59
CA SER A 220 11.78 -6.18 -27.04
C SER A 220 10.50 -6.84 -27.55
N LYS A 221 10.27 -6.80 -28.87
CA LYS A 221 9.02 -7.27 -29.52
C LYS A 221 8.75 -8.77 -29.33
N GLU A 222 9.79 -9.52 -28.99
CA GLU A 222 9.76 -10.96 -28.76
C GLU A 222 9.17 -11.32 -27.40
N PHE A 223 9.04 -10.35 -26.50
CA PHE A 223 8.39 -10.51 -25.21
C PHE A 223 7.10 -9.68 -25.17
N LYS A 224 6.08 -10.26 -24.55
CA LYS A 224 4.91 -9.54 -24.06
C LYS A 224 4.80 -9.71 -22.54
N VAL A 225 4.25 -8.70 -21.89
CA VAL A 225 4.07 -8.61 -20.45
C VAL A 225 2.69 -9.15 -20.09
N CYS A 226 2.64 -10.25 -19.35
CA CYS A 226 1.38 -10.88 -18.90
C CYS A 226 0.83 -10.20 -17.64
N GLY A 227 1.72 -9.73 -16.77
CA GLY A 227 1.35 -9.02 -15.56
C GLY A 227 2.39 -9.15 -14.45
N ALA A 228 2.02 -8.72 -13.25
CA ALA A 228 2.86 -8.78 -12.07
C ALA A 228 2.12 -9.35 -10.85
N ILE A 229 2.86 -10.06 -9.99
CA ILE A 229 2.40 -10.51 -8.68
C ILE A 229 3.34 -9.94 -7.62
N GLY A 230 2.77 -9.19 -6.67
CA GLY A 230 3.51 -8.56 -5.60
C GLY A 230 2.79 -7.32 -5.07
N PRO A 231 3.43 -6.55 -4.17
CA PRO A 231 2.87 -5.36 -3.54
C PRO A 231 2.76 -4.16 -4.50
N CYS A 232 1.91 -4.28 -5.52
CA CYS A 232 1.73 -3.25 -6.55
C CYS A 232 0.32 -3.30 -7.14
N THR A 233 -0.09 -2.21 -7.78
CA THR A 233 -1.36 -2.14 -8.53
C THR A 233 -1.09 -1.67 -9.96
N GLY A 234 -1.69 -2.30 -10.95
CA GLY A 234 -1.55 -1.89 -12.35
C GLY A 234 -2.14 -0.51 -12.64
N THR A 235 -1.45 0.32 -13.42
CA THR A 235 -1.95 1.65 -13.83
C THR A 235 -2.84 1.60 -15.07
N GLY A 236 -2.90 0.45 -15.75
CA GLY A 236 -3.70 0.25 -16.96
C GLY A 236 -3.07 0.80 -18.23
N LYS A 237 -1.76 1.10 -18.22
CA LYS A 237 -1.01 1.57 -19.38
C LYS A 237 -1.03 0.53 -20.50
N LYS A 238 -1.75 0.84 -21.57
CA LYS A 238 -1.85 -0.03 -22.76
C LYS A 238 -0.65 0.16 -23.67
N GLY A 239 -0.30 -0.89 -24.41
CA GLY A 239 0.77 -0.85 -25.39
C GLY A 239 0.87 -2.17 -26.16
N CYS A 240 1.66 -2.17 -27.23
CA CYS A 240 1.92 -3.36 -28.04
C CYS A 240 2.65 -4.48 -27.29
N GLN A 241 3.27 -4.14 -26.17
CA GLN A 241 4.00 -5.04 -25.28
C GLN A 241 3.09 -5.74 -24.26
N VAL A 242 1.81 -5.39 -24.16
CA VAL A 242 0.87 -6.07 -23.24
C VAL A 242 0.44 -7.41 -23.84
N SER A 243 0.49 -8.49 -23.05
CA SER A 243 -0.04 -9.80 -23.45
C SER A 243 -1.56 -9.87 -23.27
N ASP A 244 -2.18 -10.71 -24.09
CA ASP A 244 -3.57 -11.13 -23.93
C ASP A 244 -3.71 -12.14 -22.77
N THR A 245 -2.63 -12.85 -22.45
CA THR A 245 -2.52 -13.71 -21.26
C THR A 245 -2.36 -12.86 -20.01
N ILE A 246 -3.28 -12.97 -19.04
CA ILE A 246 -3.28 -12.16 -17.82
C ILE A 246 -2.77 -13.00 -16.63
N VAL A 247 -1.73 -12.51 -15.94
CA VAL A 247 -1.22 -13.09 -14.70
C VAL A 247 -1.16 -12.01 -13.62
N GLY A 248 -1.88 -12.19 -12.51
CA GLY A 248 -1.92 -11.21 -11.42
C GLY A 248 -2.48 -9.84 -11.86
N GLU A 249 -1.79 -8.76 -11.48
CA GLU A 249 -2.07 -7.40 -11.94
C GLU A 249 -1.57 -7.23 -13.38
N GLY A 250 -2.38 -7.66 -14.34
CA GLY A 250 -2.05 -7.65 -15.77
C GLY A 250 -2.68 -6.53 -16.58
N MET A 251 -2.73 -6.72 -17.91
CA MET A 251 -3.27 -5.76 -18.88
C MET A 251 -2.61 -4.36 -18.86
N THR A 252 -1.35 -4.30 -18.40
CA THR A 252 -0.55 -3.08 -18.24
C THR A 252 0.94 -3.41 -18.40
N THR A 253 1.76 -2.43 -18.76
CA THR A 253 3.23 -2.48 -18.63
C THR A 253 3.76 -1.59 -17.50
N GLU A 254 2.86 -0.95 -16.77
CA GLU A 254 3.18 -0.03 -15.68
C GLU A 254 2.34 -0.34 -14.43
N TRP A 255 3.02 -0.32 -13.29
CA TRP A 255 2.44 -0.52 -11.96
C TRP A 255 2.86 0.61 -11.03
N GLN A 256 2.07 0.81 -9.99
CA GLN A 256 2.40 1.73 -8.92
C GLN A 256 2.40 1.02 -7.57
N ALA A 257 3.26 1.49 -6.68
CA ALA A 257 3.31 1.10 -5.28
C ALA A 257 3.50 2.36 -4.44
N ALA A 258 2.59 2.63 -3.50
CA ALA A 258 2.68 3.83 -2.67
C ALA A 258 3.84 3.76 -1.68
N ALA A 259 4.20 2.55 -1.27
CA ALA A 259 5.32 2.21 -0.42
C ALA A 259 6.15 1.08 -1.03
N LEU A 260 7.47 1.16 -0.86
CA LEU A 260 8.40 0.05 -1.08
C LEU A 260 9.61 0.22 -0.15
N ASP A 261 10.42 -0.81 -0.06
CA ASP A 261 11.72 -0.81 0.62
C ASP A 261 12.72 -1.66 -0.19
N LYS A 262 13.88 -1.95 0.41
CA LYS A 262 14.93 -2.77 -0.24
C LYS A 262 14.57 -4.25 -0.32
N GLU A 263 13.62 -4.71 0.50
CA GLU A 263 13.17 -6.11 0.57
C GLU A 263 11.96 -6.36 -0.36
N SER A 264 11.30 -5.29 -0.82
CA SER A 264 10.15 -5.31 -1.71
C SER A 264 10.49 -5.96 -3.05
N THR A 265 9.86 -7.11 -3.32
CA THR A 265 10.07 -7.92 -4.51
C THR A 265 8.75 -8.11 -5.26
N VAL A 266 8.78 -7.91 -6.57
CA VAL A 266 7.62 -8.09 -7.47
C VAL A 266 8.02 -9.09 -8.55
N ALA A 267 7.18 -10.12 -8.75
CA ALA A 267 7.35 -11.10 -9.81
C ALA A 267 6.67 -10.61 -11.09
N PHE A 268 7.42 -10.49 -12.17
CA PHE A 268 6.91 -10.09 -13.49
C PHE A 268 6.85 -11.31 -14.41
N TYR A 269 5.71 -11.48 -15.08
CA TYR A 269 5.44 -12.60 -15.95
C TYR A 269 5.43 -12.15 -17.40
N PHE A 270 6.11 -12.91 -18.25
CA PHE A 270 6.29 -12.62 -19.66
C PHE A 270 5.91 -13.82 -20.52
N GLU A 271 5.47 -13.53 -21.73
CA GLU A 271 5.19 -14.50 -22.77
C GLU A 271 6.09 -14.21 -23.97
N VAL A 272 6.61 -15.28 -24.58
CA VAL A 272 7.42 -15.18 -25.80
C VAL A 272 6.50 -15.25 -27.01
N THR A 273 6.46 -14.20 -27.82
CA THR A 273 5.52 -14.07 -28.95
C THR A 273 5.95 -14.85 -30.19
N ASN A 274 7.23 -15.21 -30.30
CA ASN A 274 7.80 -15.83 -31.49
C ASN A 274 8.39 -17.20 -31.16
N GLN A 275 7.55 -18.23 -31.11
CA GLN A 275 7.93 -19.60 -30.74
C GLN A 275 8.66 -20.36 -31.88
N GLN A 276 8.66 -19.83 -33.10
CA GLN A 276 9.38 -20.41 -34.23
C GLN A 276 10.78 -19.77 -34.34
N ALA A 277 11.78 -20.45 -33.77
CA ALA A 277 13.18 -20.02 -33.76
C ALA A 277 13.75 -19.73 -35.17
N GLN A 278 13.18 -20.32 -36.22
CA GLN A 278 13.64 -20.18 -37.62
C GLN A 278 13.57 -18.73 -38.18
N ASN A 279 12.79 -17.84 -37.55
CA ASN A 279 12.64 -16.45 -38.01
C ASN A 279 13.48 -15.43 -37.21
N LEU A 280 14.32 -15.88 -36.28
CA LEU A 280 15.17 -15.00 -35.48
C LEU A 280 16.59 -14.99 -36.07
N PRO A 281 17.16 -13.81 -36.40
CA PRO A 281 18.54 -13.72 -36.84
C PRO A 281 19.48 -14.39 -35.82
N PRO A 282 20.45 -15.20 -36.27
CA PRO A 282 21.41 -15.84 -35.36
C PRO A 282 22.15 -14.77 -34.55
N GLY A 283 22.19 -14.95 -33.23
CA GLY A 283 22.81 -14.00 -32.29
C GLY A 283 21.95 -12.81 -31.89
N LYS A 284 20.68 -12.73 -32.30
CA LYS A 284 19.77 -11.65 -31.87
C LYS A 284 19.56 -11.67 -30.36
N GLN A 285 19.90 -10.55 -29.72
CA GLN A 285 19.64 -10.31 -28.30
C GLN A 285 18.32 -9.59 -28.11
N SER A 286 17.60 -9.96 -27.06
CA SER A 286 16.39 -9.28 -26.62
C SER A 286 16.59 -8.69 -25.23
N PHE A 287 15.88 -7.62 -24.95
CA PHE A 287 16.10 -6.82 -23.76
C PHE A 287 14.83 -6.73 -22.95
N LEU A 288 14.99 -6.81 -21.63
CA LEU A 288 13.99 -6.43 -20.65
C LEU A 288 14.58 -5.28 -19.83
N GLN A 289 13.86 -4.18 -19.71
CA GLN A 289 14.28 -3.05 -18.90
C GLN A 289 13.19 -2.71 -17.89
N PHE A 290 13.59 -2.65 -16.63
CA PHE A 290 12.77 -2.24 -15.51
C PHE A 290 13.17 -0.82 -15.13
N GLN A 291 12.20 0.10 -15.16
CA GLN A 291 12.36 1.47 -14.75
C GLN A 291 11.50 1.72 -13.51
N THR A 292 12.14 1.92 -12.36
CA THR A 292 11.45 2.23 -11.09
C THR A 292 11.72 3.68 -10.71
N SER A 293 10.73 4.54 -10.91
CA SER A 293 10.74 5.93 -10.44
C SER A 293 10.10 6.01 -9.07
N TYR A 294 10.77 6.58 -8.07
CA TYR A 294 10.24 6.69 -6.70
C TYR A 294 10.73 7.96 -6.01
N LEU A 295 10.06 8.37 -4.93
CA LEU A 295 10.53 9.45 -4.06
C LEU A 295 11.39 8.86 -2.92
N HIS A 296 12.63 9.33 -2.83
CA HIS A 296 13.53 9.03 -1.73
C HIS A 296 13.19 9.90 -0.50
N PRO A 297 13.38 9.41 0.75
CA PRO A 297 13.06 10.18 1.95
C PRO A 297 13.82 11.50 2.10
N SER A 298 14.91 11.68 1.35
CA SER A 298 15.60 12.98 1.21
C SER A 298 14.82 14.03 0.40
N GLY A 299 13.58 13.73 -0.02
CA GLY A 299 12.76 14.60 -0.86
C GLY A 299 13.09 14.60 -2.35
N ARG A 300 14.09 13.81 -2.78
CA ARG A 300 14.51 13.73 -4.19
C ARG A 300 13.80 12.60 -4.91
N ARG A 301 13.34 12.85 -6.14
CA ARG A 301 12.88 11.78 -7.03
C ARG A 301 14.09 11.03 -7.60
N ARG A 302 14.05 9.71 -7.58
CA ARG A 302 15.09 8.83 -8.11
C ARG A 302 14.50 7.90 -9.16
N LEU A 303 15.31 7.56 -10.17
CA LEU A 303 15.00 6.55 -11.17
C LEU A 303 16.04 5.44 -11.05
N ARG A 304 15.58 4.22 -10.77
CA ARG A 304 16.39 3.01 -10.82
C ARG A 304 16.11 2.29 -12.12
N VAL A 305 17.14 2.04 -12.91
CA VAL A 305 17.02 1.33 -14.18
C VAL A 305 17.82 0.03 -14.10
N THR A 306 17.17 -1.08 -14.42
CA THR A 306 17.80 -2.40 -14.52
C THR A 306 17.52 -2.92 -15.92
N THR A 307 18.56 -3.22 -16.70
CA THR A 307 18.41 -3.80 -18.04
C THR A 307 19.02 -5.19 -18.06
N LEU A 308 18.25 -6.16 -18.55
CA LEU A 308 18.65 -7.54 -18.75
C LEU A 308 18.68 -7.83 -20.25
N SER A 309 19.65 -8.62 -20.69
CA SER A 309 19.75 -9.12 -22.06
C SER A 309 19.57 -10.64 -22.08
N TYR A 310 18.71 -11.13 -22.95
CA TYR A 310 18.46 -12.54 -23.19
C TYR A 310 18.84 -12.90 -24.62
N ARG A 311 19.52 -14.04 -24.77
CA ARG A 311 19.76 -14.66 -26.07
C ARG A 311 18.71 -15.75 -26.27
N PHE A 312 18.08 -15.76 -27.44
CA PHE A 312 17.28 -16.90 -27.83
C PHE A 312 18.20 -18.04 -28.23
N ALA A 313 17.91 -19.24 -27.72
CA ALA A 313 18.59 -20.47 -28.08
C ALA A 313 17.59 -21.38 -28.80
N GLU A 314 18.11 -22.18 -29.73
CA GLU A 314 17.35 -23.33 -30.23
C GLU A 314 17.18 -24.35 -29.09
N PRO A 315 16.17 -25.23 -29.15
CA PRO A 315 15.96 -26.29 -28.17
C PRO A 315 17.02 -27.41 -28.29
N ASN A 316 18.30 -27.06 -28.39
CA ASN A 316 19.43 -27.97 -28.26
C ASN A 316 20.04 -27.79 -26.87
N THR A 317 20.09 -28.89 -26.11
CA THR A 317 20.50 -28.96 -24.71
C THR A 317 21.97 -28.59 -24.45
N ILE A 318 22.78 -28.42 -25.50
CA ILE A 318 24.19 -28.08 -25.41
C ILE A 318 24.41 -26.57 -25.19
N ASP A 319 23.45 -25.72 -25.59
CA ASP A 319 23.57 -24.25 -25.53
C ASP A 319 22.94 -23.63 -24.27
N VAL A 320 22.47 -24.45 -23.32
CA VAL A 320 21.79 -24.00 -22.08
C VAL A 320 22.76 -23.90 -20.88
N ALA A 321 24.06 -24.07 -21.08
CA ALA A 321 25.05 -23.90 -20.00
C ALA A 321 25.24 -22.40 -19.64
N PRO A 322 25.42 -22.07 -18.35
CA PRO A 322 25.49 -20.70 -17.83
C PRO A 322 26.72 -19.92 -18.32
#